data_AF-A0A2H3D9P5-F1
#
_entry.id   AF-A0A2H3D9P5-F1
#
_cell.length_a   1.000
_cell.length_b   1.000
_cell.length_c   1.000
_cell.angle_alpha   90.00
_cell.angle_beta   90.00
_cell.angle_gamma   90.00
#
_symmetry.space_group_name_H-M   'P 1'
#
loop_
_entity.id
_entity.type
_entity.pdbx_description
1 polymer ?
#
loop_
_entity_poly.entity_id
_entity_poly.type
_entity_poly.pdbx_seq_one_letter_code
_entity_poly.pdbx_strand_id
1 'polypeptide(L)'
;MPQSLSPSRITELFSSNNAPLDPERATLNAVTLKGTEYLSVLQQRISTTRETLEALLEEQTRQIKDLADAKALLNPIRKLPKDVLIKIFTACIPSHIDDMIYAFPGEYDSLDTKNAPWVLSQVCARWRRATLATAKLWSCISL
;
A
#
# COMPACT_ATOMS: atom_id res chain seq x y z
N MET A 1 -5.76 33.10 -47.68
CA MET A 1 -5.68 32.89 -46.21
C MET A 1 -6.86 33.64 -45.59
N PRO A 2 -7.77 33.00 -44.84
CA PRO A 2 -8.82 33.75 -44.15
C PRO A 2 -8.13 34.72 -43.18
N GLN A 3 -8.37 36.02 -43.36
CA GLN A 3 -7.80 37.05 -42.50
C GLN A 3 -8.41 36.89 -41.11
N SER A 4 -7.58 36.78 -40.07
CA SER A 4 -8.03 36.79 -38.68
C SER A 4 -8.70 38.12 -38.39
N LEU A 5 -9.86 38.11 -37.70
CA LEU A 5 -10.48 39.36 -37.25
C LEU A 5 -9.52 40.13 -36.34
N SER A 6 -9.51 41.46 -36.46
CA SER A 6 -8.70 42.29 -35.57
C SER A 6 -9.25 42.25 -34.14
N PRO A 7 -8.39 42.35 -33.12
CA PRO A 7 -8.83 42.37 -31.72
C PRO A 7 -9.82 43.50 -31.42
N SER A 8 -9.67 44.67 -32.04
CA SER A 8 -10.60 45.80 -31.89
C SER A 8 -11.99 45.47 -32.44
N ARG A 9 -12.06 44.79 -33.59
CA ARG A 9 -13.34 44.37 -34.20
C ARG A 9 -14.03 43.29 -33.39
N ILE A 10 -13.28 42.36 -32.83
CA ILE A 10 -13.81 41.33 -31.91
C ILE A 10 -14.44 42.00 -30.68
N THR A 11 -13.74 42.95 -30.05
CA THR A 11 -14.26 43.69 -28.89
C THR A 11 -15.52 44.49 -29.23
N GLU A 12 -15.56 45.14 -30.40
CA GLU A 12 -16.73 45.88 -30.88
C GLU A 12 -17.96 44.96 -31.03
N LEU A 13 -17.79 43.78 -31.64
CA LEU A 13 -18.83 42.76 -31.78
C LEU A 13 -19.29 42.19 -30.44
N PHE A 14 -18.43 42.15 -29.41
CA PHE A 14 -18.85 41.77 -28.05
C PHE A 14 -19.59 42.90 -27.33
N SER A 15 -19.30 44.16 -27.66
CA SER A 15 -19.92 45.35 -27.05
C SER A 15 -21.23 45.80 -27.74
N SER A 16 -21.55 45.25 -28.91
CA SER A 16 -22.74 45.60 -29.68
C SER A 16 -23.52 44.35 -30.08
N ASN A 17 -24.86 44.42 -30.15
CA ASN A 17 -25.68 43.31 -30.67
C ASN A 17 -25.69 43.24 -32.21
N ASN A 18 -24.68 43.83 -32.86
CA ASN A 18 -24.58 43.83 -34.32
C ASN A 18 -24.14 42.46 -34.82
N ALA A 19 -24.77 41.98 -35.89
CA ALA A 19 -24.36 40.73 -36.52
C ALA A 19 -22.97 40.88 -37.18
N PRO A 20 -22.11 39.83 -37.14
CA PRO A 20 -20.87 39.81 -37.91
C PRO A 20 -21.16 39.88 -39.41
N LEU A 21 -20.29 40.53 -40.15
CA LEU A 21 -20.33 40.55 -41.61
C LEU A 21 -20.06 39.15 -42.18
N ASP A 22 -20.52 38.86 -43.40
CA ASP A 22 -20.31 37.56 -44.04
C ASP A 22 -18.84 37.06 -44.06
N PRO A 23 -17.82 37.88 -44.39
CA PRO A 23 -16.42 37.45 -44.30
C PRO A 23 -15.98 37.18 -42.86
N GLU A 24 -16.49 37.94 -41.88
CA GLU A 24 -16.21 37.74 -40.46
C GLU A 24 -16.80 36.41 -39.98
N ARG A 25 -18.04 36.12 -40.39
CA ARG A 25 -18.71 34.84 -40.13
C ARG A 25 -17.94 33.67 -40.72
N ALA A 26 -17.44 33.80 -41.95
CA ALA A 26 -16.62 32.76 -42.58
C ALA A 26 -15.33 32.50 -41.79
N THR A 27 -14.64 33.55 -41.34
CA THR A 27 -13.44 33.40 -40.49
C THR A 27 -13.78 32.77 -39.14
N LEU A 28 -14.83 33.23 -38.45
CA LEU A 28 -15.25 32.69 -37.15
C LEU A 28 -15.66 31.21 -37.27
N ASN A 29 -16.39 30.84 -38.31
CA ASN A 29 -16.73 29.43 -38.57
C ASN A 29 -15.49 28.56 -38.79
N ALA A 30 -14.50 29.07 -39.56
CA ALA A 30 -13.25 28.35 -39.79
C ALA A 30 -12.43 28.17 -38.49
N VAL A 31 -12.42 29.16 -37.61
CA VAL A 31 -11.79 29.06 -36.27
C VAL A 31 -12.53 28.04 -35.41
N THR A 32 -13.87 28.07 -35.39
CA THR A 32 -14.68 27.12 -34.63
C THR A 32 -14.45 25.69 -35.11
N LEU A 33 -14.47 25.43 -36.42
CA LEU A 33 -14.22 24.11 -37.00
C LEU A 33 -12.82 23.57 -36.62
N LYS A 34 -11.78 24.38 -36.79
CA LYS A 34 -10.41 24.00 -36.39
C LYS A 34 -10.29 23.77 -34.89
N GLY A 35 -10.96 24.60 -34.09
CA GLY A 35 -11.00 24.47 -32.63
C GLY A 35 -11.66 23.15 -32.21
N THR A 36 -12.78 22.78 -32.83
CA THR A 36 -13.49 21.53 -32.54
C THR A 36 -12.67 20.30 -32.93
N GLU A 37 -11.99 20.33 -34.08
CA GLU A 37 -11.08 19.25 -34.50
C GLU A 37 -9.93 19.08 -33.51
N TYR A 38 -9.29 20.19 -33.11
CA TYR A 38 -8.18 20.14 -32.18
C TYR A 38 -8.60 19.68 -30.77
N LEU A 39 -9.78 20.09 -30.30
CA LEU A 39 -10.33 19.62 -29.03
C LEU A 39 -10.57 18.10 -29.04
N SER A 40 -11.06 17.55 -30.15
CA SER A 40 -11.23 16.11 -30.31
C SER A 40 -9.88 15.37 -30.20
N VAL A 41 -8.83 15.88 -30.85
CA VAL A 41 -7.47 15.32 -30.75
C VAL A 41 -6.95 15.37 -29.31
N LEU A 42 -7.16 16.48 -28.60
CA LEU A 42 -6.76 16.60 -27.20
C LEU A 42 -7.52 15.61 -26.29
N GLN A 43 -8.83 15.46 -26.49
CA GLN A 43 -9.64 14.50 -25.74
C GLN A 43 -9.17 13.07 -25.95
N GLN A 44 -8.85 12.70 -27.19
CA GLN A 44 -8.29 11.38 -27.49
C GLN A 44 -6.95 11.16 -26.78
N ARG A 45 -6.03 12.13 -26.85
CA ARG A 45 -4.73 12.05 -26.15
C ARG A 45 -4.90 11.92 -24.64
N ILE A 46 -5.85 12.66 -24.06
CA ILE A 46 -6.18 12.57 -22.63
C ILE A 46 -6.69 11.17 -22.29
N SER A 47 -7.60 10.61 -23.08
CA SER A 47 -8.13 9.24 -22.87
C SER A 47 -7.01 8.22 -22.87
N THR A 48 -6.20 8.19 -23.94
CA THR A 48 -5.10 7.23 -24.07
C THR A 48 -4.07 7.37 -22.95
N THR A 49 -3.76 8.60 -22.53
CA THR A 49 -2.83 8.85 -21.41
C THR A 49 -3.40 8.33 -20.09
N ARG A 50 -4.71 8.51 -19.85
CA ARG A 50 -5.38 7.99 -18.64
C ARG A 50 -5.41 6.47 -18.62
N GLU A 51 -5.75 5.83 -19.72
CA GLU A 51 -5.73 4.36 -19.85
C GLU A 51 -4.34 3.80 -19.55
N THR A 52 -3.30 4.43 -20.08
CA THR A 52 -1.91 4.04 -19.81
C THR A 52 -1.54 4.22 -18.34
N LEU A 53 -1.96 5.33 -17.72
CA LEU A 53 -1.72 5.59 -16.31
C LEU A 53 -2.42 4.55 -15.42
N GLU A 54 -3.67 4.23 -15.70
CA GLU A 54 -4.45 3.24 -14.95
C GLU A 54 -3.77 1.86 -15.01
N ALA A 55 -3.35 1.43 -16.21
CA ALA A 55 -2.61 0.18 -16.37
C ALA A 55 -1.31 0.13 -15.55
N LEU A 56 -0.55 1.24 -15.53
CA LEU A 56 0.68 1.34 -14.75
C LEU A 56 0.44 1.31 -13.22
N LEU A 57 -0.67 1.90 -12.76
CA LEU A 57 -1.04 1.86 -11.34
C LEU A 57 -1.45 0.44 -10.90
N GLU A 58 -2.16 -0.29 -11.75
CA GLU A 58 -2.47 -1.71 -11.51
C GLU A 58 -1.21 -2.56 -11.45
N GLU A 59 -0.28 -2.35 -12.38
CA GLU A 59 1.01 -3.03 -12.39
C GLU A 59 1.83 -2.70 -11.14
N GLN A 60 1.92 -1.43 -10.74
CA GLN A 60 2.59 -1.02 -9.51
C GLN A 60 2.01 -1.74 -8.29
N THR A 61 0.68 -1.78 -8.19
CA THR A 61 -0.02 -2.45 -7.07
C THR A 61 0.32 -3.93 -7.02
N ARG A 62 0.34 -4.61 -8.18
CA ARG A 62 0.74 -6.01 -8.30
C ARG A 62 2.18 -6.23 -7.84
N GLN A 63 3.11 -5.39 -8.30
CA GLN A 63 4.53 -5.49 -7.94
C GLN A 63 4.76 -5.27 -6.44
N ILE A 64 4.05 -4.33 -5.81
CA ILE A 64 4.11 -4.11 -4.36
C ILE A 64 3.69 -5.37 -3.61
N LYS A 65 2.61 -6.01 -4.05
CA LYS A 65 2.13 -7.27 -3.45
C LYS A 65 3.14 -8.39 -3.63
N ASP A 66 3.64 -8.60 -4.84
CA ASP A 66 4.60 -9.68 -5.14
C ASP A 66 5.89 -9.52 -4.32
N LEU A 67 6.36 -8.29 -4.15
CA LEU A 67 7.52 -7.98 -3.32
C LEU A 67 7.25 -8.22 -1.83
N ALA A 68 6.05 -7.89 -1.33
CA ALA A 68 5.66 -8.19 0.04
C ALA A 68 5.59 -9.71 0.28
N ASP A 69 5.00 -10.45 -0.65
CA ASP A 69 4.91 -11.91 -0.60
C ASP A 69 6.31 -12.54 -0.61
N ALA A 70 7.20 -12.11 -1.52
CA ALA A 70 8.57 -12.58 -1.58
C ALA A 70 9.34 -12.30 -0.28
N LYS A 71 9.23 -11.09 0.29
CA LYS A 71 9.84 -10.76 1.60
C LYS A 71 9.31 -11.66 2.72
N ALA A 72 8.00 -11.92 2.74
CA ALA A 72 7.39 -12.80 3.73
C ALA A 72 7.87 -14.26 3.59
N LEU A 73 8.06 -14.75 2.38
CA LEU A 73 8.58 -16.09 2.08
C LEU A 73 10.08 -16.22 2.41
N LEU A 74 10.86 -15.16 2.19
CA LEU A 74 12.29 -15.12 2.48
C LEU A 74 12.61 -14.80 3.94
N ASN A 75 11.59 -14.56 4.78
CA ASN A 75 11.77 -14.23 6.18
C ASN A 75 12.63 -15.31 6.90
N PRO A 76 13.76 -14.94 7.55
CA PRO A 76 14.68 -15.87 8.22
C PRO A 76 13.99 -16.85 9.17
N ILE A 77 12.90 -16.43 9.80
CA ILE A 77 12.10 -17.24 10.73
C ILE A 77 11.60 -18.54 10.09
N ARG A 78 11.39 -18.55 8.76
CA ARG A 78 10.96 -19.74 8.01
C ARG A 78 12.10 -20.74 7.80
N LYS A 79 13.35 -20.30 7.79
CA LYS A 79 14.55 -21.15 7.63
C LYS A 79 15.10 -21.67 8.95
N LEU A 80 14.72 -21.06 10.07
CA LEU A 80 15.25 -21.44 11.37
C LEU A 80 14.98 -22.94 11.64
N PRO A 81 15.94 -23.75 12.09
CA PRO A 81 15.67 -25.10 12.55
C PRO A 81 14.77 -25.11 13.80
N LYS A 82 14.05 -26.22 14.04
CA LYS A 82 13.11 -26.34 15.18
C LYS A 82 13.83 -26.26 16.53
N ASP A 83 14.97 -26.91 16.65
CA ASP A 83 15.86 -26.90 17.81
C ASP A 83 16.37 -25.50 18.14
N VAL A 84 16.80 -24.73 17.14
CA VAL A 84 17.23 -23.33 17.37
C VAL A 84 16.05 -22.48 17.84
N LEU A 85 14.85 -22.67 17.26
CA LEU A 85 13.64 -21.97 17.71
C LEU A 85 13.29 -22.31 19.16
N ILE A 86 13.36 -23.58 19.55
CA ILE A 86 13.14 -24.03 20.93
C ILE A 86 14.19 -23.43 21.87
N LYS A 87 15.45 -23.35 21.44
CA LYS A 87 16.52 -22.74 22.22
C LYS A 87 16.25 -21.25 22.49
N ILE A 88 15.77 -20.52 21.48
CA ILE A 88 15.34 -19.12 21.65
C ILE A 88 14.18 -19.05 22.65
N PHE A 89 13.14 -19.88 22.51
CA PHE A 89 11.99 -19.87 23.43
C PHE A 89 12.40 -20.17 24.86
N THR A 90 13.33 -21.11 25.05
CA THR A 90 13.86 -21.48 26.37
C THR A 90 14.74 -20.38 26.96
N ALA A 91 15.30 -19.49 26.14
CA ALA A 91 16.01 -18.31 26.64
C ALA A 91 15.06 -17.17 27.03
N CYS A 92 13.77 -17.25 26.67
CA CYS A 92 12.74 -16.29 27.08
C CYS A 92 12.11 -16.61 28.44
N ILE A 93 12.50 -17.73 29.06
CA ILE A 93 12.08 -18.12 30.41
C ILE A 93 13.30 -18.04 31.33
N PRO A 94 13.13 -17.82 32.64
CA PRO A 94 14.26 -17.76 33.57
C PRO A 94 15.12 -19.03 33.51
N SER A 95 16.44 -18.87 33.56
CA SER A 95 17.39 -20.00 33.46
C SER A 95 17.36 -20.93 34.68
N HIS A 96 16.85 -20.43 35.80
CA HIS A 96 16.77 -21.11 37.09
C HIS A 96 15.33 -21.19 37.57
N ILE A 97 14.44 -21.79 36.78
CA ILE A 97 13.03 -21.98 37.17
C ILE A 97 12.95 -22.66 38.54
N ASP A 98 13.75 -23.70 38.79
CA ASP A 98 13.75 -24.40 40.07
C ASP A 98 14.23 -23.49 41.21
N ASP A 99 15.31 -22.71 41.04
CA ASP A 99 15.79 -21.82 42.10
C ASP A 99 14.84 -20.62 42.33
N MET A 100 14.17 -20.11 41.28
CA MET A 100 13.22 -18.98 41.38
C MET A 100 11.91 -19.36 42.07
N ILE A 101 11.38 -20.56 41.82
CA ILE A 101 10.16 -21.04 42.49
C ILE A 101 10.35 -21.01 44.02
N TYR A 102 11.57 -21.32 44.51
CA TYR A 102 11.87 -21.35 45.94
C TYR A 102 12.45 -20.04 46.50
N ALA A 103 13.18 -19.24 45.69
CA ALA A 103 13.85 -18.02 46.16
C ALA A 103 12.99 -16.75 46.01
N PHE A 104 12.16 -16.64 44.97
CA PHE A 104 11.35 -15.47 44.67
C PHE A 104 9.96 -15.87 44.14
N PRO A 105 9.05 -16.33 45.02
CA PRO A 105 7.70 -16.72 44.62
C PRO A 105 6.98 -15.54 43.93
N GLY A 106 6.56 -15.74 42.68
CA GLY A 106 5.75 -14.78 41.92
C GLY A 106 6.45 -13.95 40.85
N GLU A 107 7.77 -14.09 40.64
CA GLU A 107 8.48 -13.36 39.57
C GLU A 107 8.23 -13.95 38.15
N TYR A 108 7.91 -15.24 38.06
CA TYR A 108 7.61 -15.89 36.78
C TYR A 108 6.54 -16.97 36.96
N ASP A 109 5.42 -16.82 36.24
CA ASP A 109 4.34 -17.79 36.19
C ASP A 109 3.98 -18.07 34.73
N SER A 110 4.00 -19.34 34.33
CA SER A 110 3.58 -19.76 32.99
C SER A 110 2.08 -19.56 32.75
N LEU A 111 1.27 -19.33 33.80
CA LEU A 111 -0.13 -18.93 33.69
C LEU A 111 -0.30 -17.43 33.40
N ASP A 112 0.75 -16.59 33.55
CA ASP A 112 0.68 -15.19 33.15
C ASP A 112 0.71 -15.07 31.62
N THR A 113 -0.48 -14.80 31.07
CA THR A 113 -0.69 -14.62 29.62
C THR A 113 0.08 -13.45 29.02
N LYS A 114 0.62 -12.53 29.82
CA LYS A 114 1.43 -11.40 29.36
C LYS A 114 2.88 -11.77 29.07
N ASN A 115 3.32 -12.97 29.49
CA ASN A 115 4.70 -13.42 29.38
C ASN A 115 4.84 -14.69 28.53
N ALA A 116 6.09 -15.13 28.30
CA ALA A 116 6.34 -16.45 27.71
C ALA A 116 5.84 -17.53 28.68
N PRO A 117 5.18 -18.60 28.20
CA PRO A 117 5.09 -19.04 26.81
C PRO A 117 4.00 -18.40 25.94
N TRP A 118 3.01 -17.72 26.55
CA TRP A 118 1.81 -17.26 25.84
C TRP A 118 2.11 -16.30 24.70
N VAL A 119 2.93 -15.27 24.93
CA VAL A 119 3.27 -14.28 23.89
C VAL A 119 4.00 -14.92 22.70
N LEU A 120 4.83 -15.94 22.93
CA LEU A 120 5.51 -16.69 21.87
C LEU A 120 4.51 -17.47 21.02
N SER A 121 3.47 -18.03 21.64
CA SER A 121 2.44 -18.79 20.95
C SER A 121 1.56 -17.95 20.03
N GLN A 122 1.55 -16.62 20.18
CA GLN A 122 0.72 -15.71 19.39
C GLN A 122 1.39 -15.16 18.12
N VAL A 123 2.69 -15.39 17.95
CA VAL A 123 3.44 -14.83 16.81
C VAL A 123 3.00 -15.43 15.46
N CYS A 124 2.94 -16.75 15.36
CA CYS A 124 2.45 -17.45 14.16
C CYS A 124 2.10 -18.91 14.45
N ALA A 125 1.40 -19.58 13.53
CA ALA A 125 1.02 -20.99 13.68
C ALA A 125 2.22 -21.95 13.90
N ARG A 126 3.39 -21.62 13.36
CA ARG A 126 4.60 -22.41 13.57
C ARG A 126 5.17 -22.23 14.98
N TRP A 127 5.21 -21.00 15.48
CA TRP A 127 5.66 -20.71 16.85
C TRP A 127 4.72 -21.34 17.85
N ARG A 128 3.40 -21.17 17.66
CA ARG A 128 2.37 -21.85 18.47
C ARG A 128 2.59 -23.35 18.58
N ARG A 129 2.78 -24.05 17.45
CA ARG A 129 3.07 -25.49 17.46
C ARG A 129 4.35 -25.83 18.22
N ALA A 130 5.41 -25.06 18.05
CA ALA A 130 6.68 -25.29 18.75
C ALA A 130 6.55 -25.03 20.26
N THR A 131 5.88 -23.95 20.66
CA THR A 131 5.64 -23.59 22.07
C THR A 131 4.79 -24.64 22.77
N LEU A 132 3.68 -25.08 22.16
CA LEU A 132 2.81 -26.11 22.73
C LEU A 132 3.49 -27.48 22.80
N ALA A 133 4.38 -27.80 21.85
CA ALA A 133 5.13 -29.06 21.84
C ALA A 133 6.30 -29.09 22.83
N THR A 134 6.62 -27.98 23.50
CA THR A 134 7.78 -27.86 24.40
C THR A 134 7.31 -27.75 25.84
N ALA A 135 7.09 -28.89 26.50
CA ALA A 135 6.53 -28.96 27.86
C ALA A 135 7.32 -28.13 28.90
N LYS A 136 8.65 -28.02 28.75
CA LYS A 136 9.51 -27.22 29.65
C LYS A 136 9.09 -25.74 29.74
N LEU A 137 8.48 -25.18 28.70
CA LEU A 137 8.02 -23.79 28.72
C LEU A 137 6.81 -23.56 29.65
N TRP A 138 6.14 -24.63 30.07
CA TRP A 138 4.90 -24.62 30.84
C TRP A 138 5.08 -25.18 32.27
N SER A 139 6.31 -25.43 32.70
CA SER A 139 6.59 -26.15 33.95
C SER A 139 6.63 -25.27 35.20
N CYS A 140 6.61 -23.95 35.07
CA CYS A 140 6.62 -23.02 36.21
C CYS A 140 5.21 -22.52 36.50
N ILE A 141 4.61 -22.99 37.59
CA ILE A 141 3.29 -22.56 38.05
C ILE A 141 3.44 -22.13 39.50
N SER A 142 3.17 -20.86 39.79
CA SER A 142 3.06 -20.38 41.17
C SER A 142 1.62 -20.61 41.66
N LEU A 143 1.46 -21.21 42.84
CA LEU A 143 0.18 -21.46 43.51
C LEU A 143 -0.11 -20.38 44.56
#